data_AF-A0A392NMR2-F1
#
_entry.id   AF-A0A392NMR2-F1
#
_cell.length_a   1.000
_cell.length_b   1.000
_cell.length_c   1.000
_cell.angle_alpha   90.00
_cell.angle_beta   90.00
_cell.angle_gamma   90.00
#
_symmetry.space_group_name_H-M   'P 1'
#
loop_
_entity.id
_entity.type
_entity.pdbx_description
1 polymer ?
#
loop_
_entity_poly.entity_id
_entity_poly.type
_entity_poly.pdbx_seq_one_letter_code
_entity_poly.pdbx_strand_id
1 'polypeptide(L)'
;WQPPSNGWVKLNSDGSCKENGTTGCGGLLRGCGGEWLGGFAKSIGECWKGSLMGRALVNKIRSFIALDWEVVVRHTYREANQCVDALANLGCSLNSEMCVLESCPT
;
A
#
# COMPACT_ATOMS: atom_id res chain seq x y z
N TRP A 1 8.63 11.21 8.82
CA TRP A 1 7.77 11.34 7.62
C TRP A 1 7.61 12.82 7.27
N GLN A 2 7.48 13.18 5.98
CA GLN A 2 7.22 14.55 5.52
C GLN A 2 6.05 14.58 4.52
N PRO A 3 5.17 15.60 4.55
CA PRO A 3 4.09 15.75 3.58
C PRO A 3 4.61 15.96 2.16
N PRO A 4 3.84 15.57 1.13
CA PRO A 4 4.14 15.92 -0.25
C PRO A 4 3.94 17.44 -0.50
N SER A 5 4.50 17.93 -1.60
CA SER A 5 4.30 19.32 -2.05
C SER A 5 2.83 19.60 -2.38
N ASN A 6 2.43 20.88 -2.39
CA ASN A 6 1.07 21.25 -2.79
C ASN A 6 0.73 20.72 -4.21
N GLY A 7 -0.49 20.21 -4.39
CA GLY A 7 -0.93 19.57 -5.63
C GLY A 7 -0.53 18.09 -5.78
N TRP A 8 0.17 17.52 -4.80
CA TRP A 8 0.59 16.12 -4.82
C TRP A 8 -0.12 15.28 -3.76
N VAL A 9 -0.42 14.03 -4.13
CA VAL A 9 -0.84 12.97 -3.20
C VAL A 9 0.32 12.01 -3.01
N LYS A 10 0.62 11.65 -1.76
CA LYS A 10 1.62 10.64 -1.43
C LYS A 10 0.93 9.34 -1.08
N LEU A 11 1.20 8.29 -1.87
CA LEU A 11 0.88 6.92 -1.52
C LEU A 11 2.13 6.24 -0.93
N ASN A 12 2.06 5.90 0.35
CA ASN A 12 3.00 4.94 0.96
C ASN A 12 2.38 3.55 0.89
N SER A 13 3.17 2.52 0.62
CA SER A 13 2.69 1.13 0.61
C SER A 13 3.76 0.21 1.14
N ASP A 14 3.33 -0.88 1.77
CA ASP A 14 4.21 -1.96 2.22
C ASP A 14 3.54 -3.34 2.05
N GLY A 15 4.36 -4.38 2.08
CA GLY A 15 3.96 -5.77 2.07
C GLY A 15 4.38 -6.48 3.34
N SER A 16 3.57 -7.41 3.80
CA SER A 16 3.88 -8.29 4.93
C SER A 16 3.73 -9.75 4.50
N CYS A 17 4.55 -10.61 5.07
CA CYS A 17 4.52 -12.06 4.89
C CYS A 17 4.75 -12.72 6.24
N LYS A 18 3.80 -13.55 6.67
CA LYS A 18 3.89 -14.37 7.89
C LYS A 18 4.60 -15.69 7.60
N GLU A 19 5.08 -16.33 8.67
CA GLU A 19 5.80 -17.62 8.59
C GLU A 19 4.94 -18.76 8.01
N ASN A 20 3.62 -18.71 8.24
CA ASN A 20 2.66 -19.64 7.67
C ASN A 20 2.39 -19.41 6.16
N GLY A 21 3.14 -18.52 5.52
CA GLY A 21 3.03 -18.19 4.11
C GLY A 21 1.95 -17.17 3.77
N THR A 22 1.13 -16.72 4.74
CA THR A 22 0.10 -15.70 4.50
C THR A 22 0.75 -14.36 4.19
N THR A 23 0.33 -13.74 3.08
CA THR A 23 0.81 -12.43 2.63
C THR A 23 -0.31 -11.42 2.56
N GLY A 24 0.06 -10.17 2.78
CA GLY A 24 -0.83 -9.03 2.71
C GLY A 24 -0.07 -7.80 2.28
N CYS A 25 -0.80 -6.82 1.79
CA CYS A 25 -0.28 -5.49 1.55
C CYS A 25 -1.16 -4.45 2.21
N GLY A 26 -0.56 -3.29 2.44
CA GLY A 26 -1.26 -2.11 2.89
C GLY A 26 -0.73 -0.87 2.21
N GLY A 27 -1.50 0.19 2.30
CA GLY A 27 -1.07 1.49 1.82
C GLY A 27 -1.91 2.62 2.38
N LEU A 28 -1.32 3.81 2.34
CA LEU A 28 -1.86 5.04 2.91
C LEU A 28 -1.65 6.17 1.92
N LEU A 29 -2.75 6.81 1.52
CA LEU A 29 -2.77 8.05 0.77
C LEU A 29 -2.84 9.24 1.72
N ARG A 30 -1.93 10.20 1.52
CA ARG A 30 -1.89 11.46 2.25
C ARG A 30 -1.82 12.64 1.29
N GLY A 31 -2.53 13.71 1.64
CA GLY A 31 -2.46 14.97 0.92
C GLY A 31 -1.32 15.85 1.40
N CYS A 32 -1.24 17.06 0.86
CA CYS A 32 -0.12 17.99 1.10
C CYS A 32 -0.12 18.63 2.49
N GLY A 33 -1.25 18.64 3.21
CA GLY A 33 -1.29 18.98 4.64
C GLY A 33 -0.88 17.81 5.54
N GLY A 34 -0.62 16.64 4.95
CA GLY A 34 -0.38 15.39 5.66
C GLY A 34 -1.60 14.74 6.27
N GLU A 35 -2.78 15.25 5.91
CA GLU A 35 -4.08 14.68 6.18
C GLU A 35 -4.21 13.27 5.59
N TRP A 36 -4.99 12.44 6.26
CA TRP A 36 -5.38 11.13 5.77
C TRP A 36 -6.42 11.30 4.65
N LEU A 37 -6.11 10.81 3.46
CA LEU A 37 -7.07 10.79 2.35
C LEU A 37 -7.71 9.41 2.17
N GLY A 38 -7.06 8.36 2.67
CA GLY A 38 -7.54 6.99 2.59
C GLY A 38 -6.42 6.00 2.86
N GLY A 39 -6.78 4.82 3.34
CA GLY A 39 -5.86 3.69 3.47
C GLY A 39 -6.49 2.41 2.95
N PHE A 40 -5.65 1.42 2.71
CA PHE A 40 -6.11 0.08 2.38
C PHE A 40 -5.26 -0.97 3.07
N ALA A 41 -5.87 -2.11 3.34
CA ALA A 41 -5.23 -3.34 3.74
C ALA A 41 -5.87 -4.48 2.95
N LYS A 42 -5.07 -5.35 2.36
CA LYS A 42 -5.55 -6.45 1.52
C LYS A 42 -4.73 -7.71 1.75
N SER A 43 -5.41 -8.82 1.95
CA SER A 43 -4.80 -10.14 1.89
C SER A 43 -4.47 -10.49 0.43
N ILE A 44 -3.24 -10.89 0.17
CA ILE A 44 -2.77 -11.31 -1.16
C ILE A 44 -2.77 -12.84 -1.30
N GLY A 45 -2.98 -13.57 -0.20
CA GLY A 45 -2.97 -15.03 -0.15
C GLY A 45 -1.60 -15.58 0.20
N GLU A 46 -1.29 -16.81 -0.20
CA GLU A 46 -0.01 -17.43 0.12
C GLU A 46 1.13 -16.92 -0.79
N CYS A 47 2.33 -16.74 -0.23
CA CYS A 47 3.52 -16.27 -0.93
C CYS A 47 3.96 -17.27 -2.02
N TRP A 48 3.36 -17.19 -3.21
CA TRP A 48 3.84 -17.96 -4.34
C TRP A 48 4.81 -17.12 -5.19
N LYS A 49 6.09 -17.51 -5.20
CA LYS A 49 7.10 -17.02 -6.14
C LYS A 49 6.59 -17.23 -7.57
N GLY A 50 6.08 -16.17 -8.19
CA GLY A 50 5.54 -16.19 -9.56
C GLY A 50 4.01 -16.19 -9.69
N SER A 51 3.26 -15.75 -8.66
CA SER A 51 1.79 -15.73 -8.76
C SER A 51 1.31 -14.84 -9.92
N LEU A 52 0.35 -15.35 -10.70
CA LEU A 52 -0.33 -14.59 -11.75
C LEU A 52 -0.94 -13.30 -11.20
N MET A 53 -1.37 -13.31 -9.93
CA MET A 53 -1.89 -12.12 -9.24
C MET A 53 -0.81 -11.06 -9.02
N GLY A 54 0.41 -11.45 -8.63
CA GLY A 54 1.53 -10.51 -8.49
C GLY A 54 1.87 -9.83 -9.81
N ARG A 55 1.91 -10.60 -10.90
CA ARG A 55 2.10 -10.03 -12.26
C ARG A 55 0.94 -9.14 -12.69
N ALA A 56 -0.30 -9.56 -12.45
CA ALA A 56 -1.48 -8.76 -12.77
C ALA A 56 -1.50 -7.42 -11.99
N LEU A 57 -1.10 -7.45 -10.72
CA LEU A 57 -0.96 -6.25 -9.90
C LEU A 57 0.10 -5.30 -10.47
N VAL A 58 1.29 -5.81 -10.78
CA VAL A 58 2.37 -5.00 -11.37
C VAL A 58 1.94 -4.41 -12.72
N ASN A 59 1.27 -5.19 -13.57
CA ASN A 59 0.76 -4.69 -14.85
C ASN A 59 -0.29 -3.59 -14.66
N LYS A 60 -1.16 -3.73 -13.66
CA LYS A 60 -2.17 -2.70 -13.35
C LYS A 60 -1.51 -1.43 -12.82
N ILE A 61 -0.51 -1.54 -11.94
CA ILE A 61 0.29 -0.40 -11.47
C ILE A 61 0.99 0.30 -12.65
N ARG A 62 1.64 -0.45 -13.53
CA ARG A 62 2.28 0.11 -14.74
C ARG A 62 1.28 0.82 -15.65
N SER A 63 0.08 0.27 -15.81
CA SER A 63 -0.99 0.89 -16.59
C SER A 63 -1.45 2.20 -15.97
N PHE A 64 -1.56 2.27 -14.64
CA PHE A 64 -1.83 3.51 -13.93
C PHE A 64 -0.70 4.52 -14.12
N ILE A 65 0.56 4.12 -13.98
CA ILE A 65 1.71 5.02 -14.20
C ILE A 65 1.73 5.61 -15.62
N ALA A 66 1.20 4.89 -16.60
CA ALA A 66 1.14 5.34 -18.00
C ALA A 66 -0.01 6.31 -18.33
N LEU A 67 -0.86 6.68 -17.36
CA LEU A 67 -1.89 7.71 -17.55
C LEU A 67 -1.25 9.11 -17.68
N ASP A 68 -2.07 10.10 -18.04
CA ASP A 68 -1.65 11.51 -18.21
C ASP A 68 -1.59 12.25 -16.86
N TRP A 69 -0.70 11.82 -15.99
CA TRP A 69 -0.44 12.37 -14.66
C TRP A 69 1.03 12.20 -14.29
N GLU A 70 1.53 13.04 -13.39
CA GLU A 70 2.92 12.97 -12.94
C GLU A 70 3.07 11.96 -11.79
N VAL A 71 3.94 10.97 -11.96
CA VAL A 71 4.22 9.94 -10.94
C VAL A 71 5.70 9.93 -10.59
N VAL A 72 6.01 10.14 -9.31
CA VAL A 72 7.38 10.04 -8.78
C VAL A 72 7.47 8.91 -7.77
N VAL A 73 8.25 7.88 -8.09
CA VAL A 73 8.51 6.75 -7.19
C VAL A 73 9.75 7.03 -6.35
N ARG A 74 9.62 6.99 -5.02
CA ARG A 74 10.74 7.18 -4.09
C ARG A 74 10.82 6.00 -3.11
N HIS A 75 12.04 5.54 -2.86
CA HIS A 75 12.28 4.59 -1.79
C HIS A 75 12.25 5.32 -0.44
N THR A 76 11.58 4.71 0.54
CA THR A 76 11.52 5.20 1.93
C THR A 76 11.85 4.03 2.85
N TYR A 77 12.71 4.26 3.83
CA TYR A 77 13.10 3.24 4.81
C TYR A 77 11.91 2.82 5.69
N ARG A 78 11.91 1.56 6.13
CA ARG A 78 10.80 0.92 6.85
C ARG A 78 10.42 1.65 8.14
N GLU A 79 11.40 2.22 8.84
CA GLU A 79 11.23 2.97 10.08
C GLU A 79 10.36 4.22 9.91
N ALA A 80 10.35 4.80 8.70
CA ALA A 80 9.51 5.94 8.35
C ALA A 80 8.11 5.54 7.83
N ASN A 81 7.81 4.24 7.77
CA ASN A 81 6.63 3.62 7.19
C ASN A 81 5.78 2.83 8.22
N GLN A 82 5.89 3.13 9.51
CA GLN A 82 5.19 2.41 10.59
C GLN A 82 3.68 2.25 10.37
N CYS A 83 2.99 3.30 9.88
CA CYS A 83 1.55 3.20 9.59
C CYS A 83 1.24 2.17 8.51
N VAL A 84 2.03 2.12 7.43
CA VAL A 84 1.76 1.18 6.32
C VAL A 84 2.24 -0.23 6.63
N ASP A 85 3.24 -0.39 7.50
CA ASP A 85 3.63 -1.69 8.06
C ASP A 85 2.46 -2.30 8.87
N ALA A 86 1.81 -1.49 9.72
CA ALA A 86 0.61 -1.91 10.44
C ALA A 86 -0.54 -2.31 9.50
N LEU A 87 -0.77 -1.53 8.43
CA LEU A 87 -1.79 -1.86 7.41
C LEU A 87 -1.45 -3.13 6.62
N ALA A 88 -0.18 -3.35 6.30
CA ALA A 88 0.26 -4.56 5.63
C ALA A 88 0.06 -5.80 6.52
N ASN A 89 0.35 -5.68 7.81
CA ASN A 89 0.09 -6.72 8.82
C ASN A 89 -1.41 -6.98 9.03
N LEU A 90 -2.24 -5.93 8.99
CA LEU A 90 -3.70 -6.06 8.96
C LEU A 90 -4.13 -6.83 7.71
N GLY A 91 -3.54 -6.52 6.55
CA GLY A 91 -3.71 -7.26 5.30
C GLY A 91 -3.45 -8.76 5.46
N CYS A 92 -2.35 -9.14 6.11
CA CYS A 92 -2.01 -10.53 6.44
C CYS A 92 -2.97 -11.22 7.41
N SER A 93 -3.87 -10.48 8.05
CA SER A 93 -4.84 -11.01 9.02
C SER A 93 -6.26 -11.06 8.45
N LEU A 94 -6.47 -10.55 7.23
CA LEU A 94 -7.75 -10.58 6.53
C LEU A 94 -7.93 -11.88 5.75
N ASN A 95 -9.16 -12.40 5.72
CA ASN A 95 -9.49 -13.70 5.11
C ASN A 95 -9.72 -13.68 3.59
N SER A 96 -9.54 -12.52 2.91
CA SER A 96 -9.43 -12.30 1.43
C SER A 96 -10.03 -10.95 0.99
N GLU A 97 -10.77 -10.27 1.88
CA GLU A 97 -11.37 -8.98 1.55
C GLU A 97 -10.35 -7.83 1.60
N MET A 98 -10.59 -6.83 0.76
CA MET A 98 -9.87 -5.56 0.82
C MET A 98 -10.60 -4.66 1.81
N CYS A 99 -9.91 -4.26 2.88
CA CYS A 99 -10.38 -3.25 3.79
C CYS A 99 -9.95 -1.88 3.28
N VAL A 100 -10.91 -0.96 3.11
CA VAL A 100 -10.67 0.45 2.83
C VAL A 100 -10.91 1.23 4.11
N LEU A 101 -9.94 2.07 4.47
CA LEU A 101 -9.95 2.88 5.68
C LEU A 101 -10.14 4.33 5.27
N GLU A 102 -11.36 4.84 5.45
CA GLU A 102 -11.69 6.24 5.13
C GLU A 102 -11.09 7.21 6.13
N SER A 103 -10.84 6.76 7.35
CA SER A 103 -10.20 7.51 8.44
C SER A 103 -9.04 6.75 9.04
N CYS A 104 -8.14 7.47 9.72
CA CYS A 104 -7.05 6.86 10.47
C CYS A 104 -7.64 5.99 11.59
N PRO A 105 -7.35 4.68 11.65
CA PRO A 105 -7.77 3.86 12.77
C PRO A 105 -7.09 4.36 14.06
N THR A 106 -7.88 4.59 15.09
CA THR A 106 -7.44 4.97 16.45
C THR A 106 -6.99 3.77 17.26
#